data_AF-A0A529TT11-F1
#
_entry.id   AF-A0A529TT11-F1
#
_cell.length_a   1.000
_cell.length_b   1.000
_cell.length_c   1.000
_cell.angle_alpha   90.00
_cell.angle_beta   90.00
_cell.angle_gamma   90.00
#
_symmetry.space_group_name_H-M   'P 1'
#
loop_
_entity.id
_entity.type
_entity.pdbx_description
1 polymer ?
#
loop_
_entity_poly.entity_id
_entity_poly.type
_entity_poly.pdbx_seq_one_letter_code
_entity_poly.pdbx_strand_id
1 'polypeptide(L)'
;MATTVDAQELAALRALSAAIGADPHLTQAAGGNTSLKAGDTLWIKASGTWLKDALTDDIMVPVAIGPLVEAVERRDPSADKPQAFAIDALNPRGLRPSIETTVHALMPQRVVLHVHCVETISLAVQADCEAEAGRRLQGIAWAYVPYRRPGLPLAQGIA
;
A
#
# COMPACT_ATOMS: atom_id res chain seq x y z
N MET A 1 15.39 14.97 4.81
CA MET A 1 14.33 15.98 4.58
C MET A 1 13.73 15.72 3.21
N ALA A 2 12.41 15.79 3.06
CA ALA A 2 11.76 15.64 1.75
C ALA A 2 12.20 16.75 0.80
N THR A 3 12.57 16.39 -0.42
CA THR A 3 12.97 17.33 -1.47
C THR A 3 11.75 17.97 -2.13
N THR A 4 11.95 19.04 -2.91
CA THR A 4 10.90 19.63 -3.75
C THR A 4 10.29 18.60 -4.71
N VAL A 5 11.11 17.67 -5.21
CA VAL A 5 10.66 16.57 -6.08
C VAL A 5 9.75 15.62 -5.31
N ASP A 6 10.12 15.23 -4.08
CA ASP A 6 9.28 14.38 -3.23
C ASP A 6 7.91 15.02 -2.96
N ALA A 7 7.87 16.35 -2.75
CA ALA A 7 6.61 17.06 -2.54
C ALA A 7 5.72 17.06 -3.80
N GLN A 8 6.32 17.24 -4.99
CA GLN A 8 5.60 17.17 -6.27
C GLN A 8 5.07 15.77 -6.54
N GLU A 9 5.87 14.74 -6.30
CA GLU A 9 5.46 13.35 -6.48
C GLU A 9 4.42 12.91 -5.45
N LEU A 10 4.47 13.42 -4.21
CA LEU A 10 3.43 13.16 -3.22
C LEU A 10 2.11 13.80 -3.64
N ALA A 11 2.13 15.00 -4.23
CA ALA A 11 0.95 15.62 -4.83
C ALA A 11 0.41 14.80 -6.02
N ALA A 12 1.29 14.30 -6.89
CA ALA A 12 0.91 13.42 -7.99
C ALA A 12 0.30 12.09 -7.50
N LEU A 13 0.87 11.51 -6.43
CA LEU A 13 0.31 10.32 -5.78
C LEU A 13 -1.10 10.63 -5.26
N ARG A 14 -1.31 11.75 -4.57
CA ARG A 14 -2.66 12.13 -4.06
C ARG A 14 -3.67 12.27 -5.18
N ALA A 15 -3.28 12.83 -6.33
CA ALA A 15 -4.15 12.91 -7.51
C ALA A 15 -4.48 11.52 -8.08
N LEU A 16 -3.49 10.64 -8.17
CA LEU A 16 -3.68 9.25 -8.62
C LEU A 16 -4.57 8.46 -7.64
N SER A 17 -4.34 8.61 -6.34
CA SER A 17 -5.17 8.04 -5.28
C SER A 17 -6.63 8.46 -5.44
N ALA A 18 -6.89 9.75 -5.64
CA ALA A 18 -8.25 10.25 -5.84
C ALA A 18 -8.90 9.67 -7.11
N ALA A 19 -8.15 9.58 -8.21
CA ALA A 19 -8.63 9.00 -9.46
C ALA A 19 -8.98 7.50 -9.31
N ILE A 20 -8.09 6.71 -8.70
CA ILE A 20 -8.33 5.29 -8.39
C ILE A 20 -9.51 5.12 -7.42
N GLY A 21 -9.55 5.96 -6.38
CA GLY A 21 -10.58 5.92 -5.35
C GLY A 21 -11.98 6.30 -5.86
N ALA A 22 -12.06 7.08 -6.94
CA ALA A 22 -13.32 7.45 -7.57
C ALA A 22 -13.93 6.29 -8.39
N ASP A 23 -13.14 5.27 -8.75
CA ASP A 23 -13.61 4.10 -9.48
C ASP A 23 -14.01 2.96 -8.50
N PRO A 24 -15.32 2.68 -8.35
CA PRO A 24 -15.80 1.62 -7.47
C PRO A 24 -15.41 0.21 -7.95
N HIS A 25 -15.00 0.03 -9.21
CA HIS A 25 -14.47 -1.26 -9.68
C HIS A 25 -13.04 -1.50 -9.21
N LEU A 26 -12.26 -0.44 -8.93
CA LEU A 26 -10.89 -0.57 -8.42
C LEU A 26 -10.85 -0.62 -6.89
N THR A 27 -11.67 0.19 -6.20
CA THR A 27 -11.65 0.27 -4.73
C THR A 27 -13.06 0.43 -4.16
N GLN A 28 -13.33 -0.21 -3.02
CA GLN A 28 -14.63 -0.10 -2.35
C GLN A 28 -14.45 0.47 -0.94
N ALA A 29 -15.18 1.56 -0.65
CA ALA A 29 -15.10 2.29 0.62
C ALA A 29 -13.64 2.63 1.02
N ALA A 30 -13.18 2.16 2.18
CA ALA A 30 -11.83 2.41 2.70
C ALA A 30 -10.77 1.39 2.23
N GLY A 31 -11.15 0.46 1.33
CA GLY A 31 -10.29 -0.57 0.74
C GLY A 31 -9.29 -0.01 -0.28
N GLY A 32 -8.26 -0.81 -0.58
CA GLY A 32 -7.11 -0.38 -1.36
C GLY A 32 -6.23 0.64 -0.61
N ASN A 33 -4.97 0.79 -1.01
CA ASN A 33 -4.06 1.81 -0.49
C ASN A 33 -2.91 2.08 -1.45
N THR A 34 -2.31 3.25 -1.30
CA THR A 34 -1.25 3.75 -2.17
C THR A 34 -0.11 4.31 -1.33
N SER A 35 1.12 4.21 -1.82
CA SER A 35 2.28 4.77 -1.13
C SER A 35 3.36 5.34 -2.03
N LEU A 36 4.15 6.25 -1.48
CA LEU A 36 5.37 6.80 -2.07
C LEU A 36 6.54 6.66 -1.06
N LYS A 37 7.67 6.15 -1.52
CA LYS A 37 8.94 6.16 -0.79
C LYS A 37 9.70 7.45 -1.11
N ALA A 38 10.03 8.25 -0.10
CA ALA A 38 10.80 9.49 -0.20
C ALA A 38 11.96 9.45 0.81
N GLY A 39 13.16 9.12 0.33
CA GLY A 39 14.28 8.74 1.20
C GLY A 39 13.90 7.56 2.09
N ASP A 40 14.14 7.68 3.40
CA ASP A 40 13.83 6.64 4.39
C ASP A 40 12.38 6.69 4.92
N THR A 41 11.51 7.50 4.28
CA THR A 41 10.10 7.66 4.69
C THR A 41 9.18 7.05 3.64
N LEU A 42 8.24 6.22 4.11
CA LEU A 42 7.11 5.73 3.35
C LEU A 42 5.88 6.58 3.69
N TRP A 43 5.35 7.31 2.71
CA TRP A 43 4.05 7.96 2.80
C TRP A 43 2.99 6.97 2.36
N ILE A 44 2.15 6.48 3.27
CA ILE A 44 1.14 5.44 3.02
C ILE A 44 -0.26 5.94 3.40
N LYS A 45 -1.29 5.50 2.68
CA LYS A 45 -2.69 5.81 3.04
C LYS A 45 -3.01 5.49 4.52
N ALA A 46 -3.70 6.39 5.20
CA ALA A 46 -4.25 6.19 6.53
C ALA A 46 -5.34 5.11 6.54
N SER A 47 -5.37 4.30 7.60
CA SER A 47 -6.42 3.30 7.84
C SER A 47 -7.78 3.98 8.05
N GLY A 48 -8.84 3.40 7.47
CA GLY A 48 -10.22 3.92 7.56
C GLY A 48 -10.57 5.10 6.64
N THR A 49 -9.58 5.71 5.96
CA THR A 49 -9.81 6.79 4.98
C THR A 49 -10.10 6.25 3.57
N TRP A 50 -10.75 7.04 2.72
CA TRP A 50 -11.06 6.65 1.36
C TRP A 50 -10.06 7.28 0.39
N LEU A 51 -9.63 6.53 -0.62
CA LEU A 51 -8.67 7.05 -1.61
C LEU A 51 -9.24 8.23 -2.42
N LYS A 52 -10.56 8.26 -2.68
CA LYS A 52 -11.22 9.35 -3.41
C LYS A 52 -11.05 10.72 -2.74
N ASP A 53 -10.91 10.73 -1.42
CA ASP A 53 -10.80 11.96 -0.61
C ASP A 53 -9.34 12.44 -0.53
N ALA A 54 -8.41 11.80 -1.25
CA ALA A 54 -6.97 12.09 -1.18
C ALA A 54 -6.61 13.53 -1.59
N LEU A 55 -7.46 14.24 -2.35
CA LEU A 55 -7.23 15.64 -2.71
C LEU A 55 -7.79 16.62 -1.67
N THR A 56 -8.88 16.27 -1.00
CA THR A 56 -9.59 17.14 -0.04
C THR A 56 -9.09 16.96 1.39
N ASP A 57 -8.65 15.75 1.73
CA ASP A 57 -8.15 15.39 3.05
C ASP A 57 -6.66 15.03 3.01
N ASP A 58 -5.99 15.30 4.14
CA ASP A 58 -4.64 14.78 4.37
C ASP A 58 -4.73 13.36 4.92
N ILE A 59 -4.61 12.39 4.02
CA ILE A 59 -4.76 10.95 4.32
C ILE A 59 -3.44 10.20 4.25
N MET A 60 -2.30 10.87 4.12
CA MET A 60 -1.00 10.22 4.00
C MET A 60 -0.29 10.21 5.35
N VAL A 61 0.15 9.03 5.78
CA VAL A 61 0.86 8.83 7.04
C VAL A 61 2.33 8.51 6.74
N PRO A 62 3.28 9.26 7.31
CA PRO A 62 4.70 8.97 7.18
C PRO A 62 5.13 7.85 8.12
N VAL A 63 5.85 6.87 7.58
CA VAL A 63 6.37 5.70 8.31
C VAL A 63 7.87 5.54 8.02
N ALA A 64 8.68 5.26 9.04
CA ALA A 64 10.10 5.03 8.89
C ALA A 64 10.37 3.64 8.28
N ILE A 65 11.00 3.59 7.09
CA ILE A 65 11.22 2.36 6.33
C ILE A 65 12.23 1.44 7.02
N GLY A 66 13.41 1.98 7.34
CA GLY A 66 14.53 1.19 7.90
C GLY A 66 14.12 0.38 9.15
N PRO A 67 13.59 1.02 10.20
CA PRO A 67 13.15 0.32 11.40
C PRO A 67 12.05 -0.74 11.14
N LEU A 68 11.11 -0.45 10.23
CA LEU A 68 10.05 -1.40 9.87
C LEU A 68 10.62 -2.63 9.15
N VAL A 69 11.52 -2.43 8.18
CA VAL A 69 12.17 -3.53 7.45
C VAL A 69 13.04 -4.36 8.39
N GLU A 70 13.82 -3.72 9.26
CA GLU A 70 14.62 -4.42 10.29
C GLU A 70 13.75 -5.27 11.23
N ALA A 71 12.59 -4.76 11.64
CA ALA A 71 11.63 -5.53 12.43
C ALA A 71 11.10 -6.75 11.67
N VAL A 72 10.84 -6.64 10.36
CA VAL A 72 10.45 -7.78 9.51
C VAL A 72 11.55 -8.83 9.47
N GLU A 73 12.80 -8.42 9.21
CA GLU A 73 13.97 -9.32 9.12
C GLU A 73 14.18 -10.09 10.42
N ARG A 74 13.99 -9.42 11.56
CA ARG A 74 14.09 -10.00 12.91
C ARG A 74 12.85 -10.80 13.33
N ARG A 75 11.81 -10.86 12.49
CA ARG A 75 10.51 -11.48 12.80
C ARG A 75 9.89 -10.91 14.09
N ASP A 76 10.09 -9.62 14.31
CA ASP A 76 9.55 -8.91 15.47
C ASP A 76 8.03 -8.73 15.31
N PRO A 77 7.21 -9.07 16.32
CA PRO A 77 5.76 -8.86 16.27
C PRO A 77 5.31 -7.41 16.03
N SER A 78 6.19 -6.43 16.27
CA SER A 78 5.94 -5.02 15.92
C SER A 78 5.81 -4.80 14.42
N ALA A 79 6.39 -5.63 13.55
CA ALA A 79 6.24 -5.53 12.09
C ALA A 79 4.79 -5.72 11.60
N ASP A 80 3.92 -6.30 12.42
CA ASP A 80 2.46 -6.41 12.20
C ASP A 80 1.70 -5.18 12.74
N LYS A 81 2.41 -4.20 13.30
CA LYS A 81 1.89 -3.00 13.96
C LYS A 81 2.50 -1.73 13.34
N PRO A 82 2.12 -1.35 12.10
CA PRO A 82 2.77 -0.23 11.39
C PRO A 82 2.73 1.12 12.12
N GLN A 83 1.77 1.31 13.04
CA GLN A 83 1.70 2.50 13.90
C GLN A 83 2.93 2.69 14.80
N ALA A 84 3.63 1.61 15.17
CA ALA A 84 4.87 1.69 15.95
C ALA A 84 6.03 2.35 15.20
N PHE A 85 5.90 2.50 13.88
CA PHE A 85 6.93 3.08 13.00
C PHE A 85 6.48 4.40 12.36
N ALA A 86 5.31 4.93 12.77
CA ALA A 86 4.85 6.23 12.31
C ALA A 86 5.80 7.34 12.78
N ILE A 87 6.05 8.33 11.93
CA ILE A 87 6.88 9.48 12.27
C ILE A 87 5.97 10.56 12.86
N ASP A 88 5.74 10.53 14.17
CA ASP A 88 4.77 11.39 14.87
C ASP A 88 4.98 12.89 14.61
N ALA A 89 6.23 13.33 14.52
CA ALA A 89 6.58 14.72 14.22
C ALA A 89 6.04 15.21 12.86
N LEU A 90 5.76 14.29 11.92
CA LEU A 90 5.20 14.55 10.60
C LEU A 90 3.73 14.09 10.47
N ASN A 91 3.12 13.62 11.57
CA ASN A 91 1.74 13.10 11.61
C ASN A 91 0.92 13.81 12.72
N PRO A 92 0.70 15.13 12.61
CA PRO A 92 0.05 15.92 13.68
C PRO A 92 -1.40 15.51 13.95
N ARG A 93 -2.07 14.85 12.99
CA ARG A 93 -3.43 14.33 13.14
C ARG A 93 -3.50 13.00 13.90
N GLY A 94 -2.35 12.36 14.18
CA GLY A 94 -2.31 11.04 14.82
C GLY A 94 -3.02 9.96 14.01
N LEU A 95 -3.04 10.08 12.68
CA LEU A 95 -3.69 9.09 11.82
C LEU A 95 -2.89 7.79 11.88
N ARG A 96 -3.59 6.66 11.90
CA ARG A 96 -2.96 5.34 11.86
C ARG A 96 -2.63 4.96 10.42
N PRO A 97 -1.42 4.49 10.10
CA PRO A 97 -1.09 4.00 8.77
C PRO A 97 -1.90 2.74 8.41
N SER A 98 -1.99 2.40 7.12
CA SER A 98 -2.63 1.16 6.65
C SER A 98 -2.07 -0.08 7.35
N ILE A 99 -2.91 -1.10 7.58
CA ILE A 99 -2.44 -2.40 8.11
C ILE A 99 -1.53 -3.14 7.11
N GLU A 100 -1.59 -2.77 5.83
CA GLU A 100 -0.81 -3.37 4.74
C GLU A 100 0.51 -2.62 4.48
N THR A 101 0.87 -1.66 5.34
CA THR A 101 2.10 -0.86 5.22
C THR A 101 3.35 -1.73 5.04
N THR A 102 3.43 -2.87 5.70
CA THR A 102 4.58 -3.79 5.60
C THR A 102 4.76 -4.32 4.18
N VAL A 103 3.68 -4.60 3.45
CA VAL A 103 3.74 -5.00 2.02
C VAL A 103 4.38 -3.87 1.20
N HIS A 104 3.94 -2.63 1.43
CA HIS A 104 4.45 -1.46 0.72
C HIS A 104 5.92 -1.17 1.03
N ALA A 105 6.35 -1.39 2.28
CA ALA A 105 7.73 -1.18 2.70
C ALA A 105 8.71 -2.18 2.06
N LEU A 106 8.32 -3.46 1.95
CA LEU A 106 9.17 -4.52 1.39
C LEU A 106 9.31 -4.46 -0.14
N MET A 107 8.32 -3.89 -0.84
CA MET A 107 8.41 -3.72 -2.29
C MET A 107 9.54 -2.75 -2.68
N PRO A 108 10.43 -3.07 -3.62
CA PRO A 108 11.54 -2.17 -4.00
C PRO A 108 11.08 -0.92 -4.77
N GLN A 109 9.86 -0.91 -5.31
CA GLN A 109 9.35 0.17 -6.13
C GLN A 109 9.08 1.43 -5.32
N ARG A 110 9.38 2.59 -5.92
CA ARG A 110 9.16 3.92 -5.32
C ARG A 110 7.68 4.19 -5.03
N VAL A 111 6.80 3.83 -5.96
CA VAL A 111 5.34 3.97 -5.83
C VAL A 111 4.72 2.58 -5.85
N VAL A 112 3.82 2.31 -4.91
CA VAL A 112 3.10 1.04 -4.80
C VAL A 112 1.61 1.33 -4.66
N LEU A 113 0.81 0.65 -5.47
CA LEU A 113 -0.64 0.75 -5.50
C LEU A 113 -1.21 -0.64 -5.20
N HIS A 114 -2.07 -0.72 -4.19
CA HIS A 114 -2.82 -1.91 -3.85
C HIS A 114 -4.30 -1.57 -3.99
N VAL A 115 -5.01 -2.33 -4.82
CA VAL A 115 -6.42 -2.09 -5.13
C VAL A 115 -7.21 -3.38 -4.99
N HIS A 116 -8.50 -3.26 -4.72
CA HIS A 116 -9.44 -4.37 -4.55
C HIS A 116 -10.32 -4.46 -5.79
N CYS A 117 -9.67 -4.70 -6.93
CA CYS A 117 -10.36 -4.74 -8.22
C CYS A 117 -11.43 -5.84 -8.22
N VAL A 118 -12.68 -5.50 -8.50
CA VAL A 118 -13.82 -6.43 -8.44
C VAL A 118 -13.61 -7.59 -9.40
N GLU A 119 -13.14 -7.31 -10.62
CA GLU A 119 -12.85 -8.29 -11.65
C GLU A 119 -11.70 -9.22 -11.23
N THR A 120 -10.62 -8.66 -10.65
CA THR A 120 -9.48 -9.45 -10.16
C THR A 120 -9.87 -10.35 -9.00
N ILE A 121 -10.64 -9.85 -8.03
CA ILE A 121 -11.11 -10.64 -6.89
C ILE A 121 -12.07 -11.74 -7.35
N SER A 122 -13.01 -11.41 -8.26
CA SER A 122 -13.94 -12.38 -8.84
C SER A 122 -13.21 -13.48 -9.61
N LEU A 123 -12.05 -13.17 -10.20
CA LEU A 123 -11.18 -14.17 -10.81
C LEU A 123 -10.43 -14.99 -9.75
N ALA A 124 -9.84 -14.34 -8.76
CA ALA A 124 -8.98 -14.96 -7.74
C ALA A 124 -9.68 -16.02 -6.87
N VAL A 125 -11.02 -15.98 -6.78
CA VAL A 125 -11.81 -16.99 -6.04
C VAL A 125 -12.13 -18.24 -6.86
N GLN A 126 -11.79 -18.28 -8.15
CA GLN A 126 -12.07 -19.42 -9.03
C GLN A 126 -10.98 -20.51 -8.91
N ALA A 127 -11.36 -21.75 -9.18
CA ALA A 127 -10.45 -22.89 -9.07
C ALA A 127 -9.29 -22.85 -10.08
N ASP A 128 -9.49 -22.23 -11.24
CA ASP A 128 -8.51 -22.09 -12.32
C ASP A 128 -7.93 -20.66 -12.43
N CYS A 129 -8.01 -19.88 -11.34
CA CYS A 129 -7.66 -18.46 -11.32
C CYS A 129 -6.25 -18.15 -11.84
N GLU A 130 -5.24 -18.93 -11.45
CA GLU A 130 -3.84 -18.73 -11.87
C GLU A 130 -3.67 -18.92 -13.38
N ALA A 131 -4.34 -19.91 -13.96
CA ALA A 131 -4.29 -20.17 -15.40
C ALA A 131 -4.96 -19.05 -16.20
N GLU A 132 -6.13 -18.58 -15.76
CA GLU A 132 -6.85 -17.49 -16.41
C GLU A 132 -6.14 -16.14 -16.21
N ALA A 133 -5.53 -15.89 -15.05
CA ALA A 133 -4.67 -14.73 -14.83
C ALA A 133 -3.48 -14.74 -15.80
N GLY A 134 -2.82 -15.88 -15.98
CA GLY A 134 -1.72 -16.04 -16.93
C GLY A 134 -2.10 -15.76 -18.38
N ARG A 135 -3.31 -16.15 -18.81
CA ARG A 135 -3.84 -15.81 -20.14
C ARG A 135 -4.09 -14.30 -20.27
N ARG A 136 -4.73 -13.67 -19.28
CA ARG A 136 -5.12 -12.25 -19.34
C ARG A 136 -3.95 -11.28 -19.18
N LEU A 137 -2.94 -11.68 -18.41
CA LEU A 137 -1.76 -10.86 -18.09
C LEU A 137 -0.56 -11.19 -18.99
N GLN A 138 -0.80 -11.83 -20.14
CA GLN A 138 0.26 -12.16 -21.09
C GLN A 138 1.01 -10.88 -21.52
N GLY A 139 2.34 -10.90 -21.39
CA GLY A 139 3.20 -9.74 -21.69
C GLY A 139 3.34 -8.73 -20.55
N ILE A 140 2.67 -8.95 -19.42
CA ILE A 140 2.83 -8.18 -18.18
C ILE A 140 3.71 -8.98 -17.22
N ALA A 141 4.63 -8.33 -16.51
CA ALA A 141 5.33 -8.98 -15.41
C ALA A 141 4.37 -9.14 -14.22
N TRP A 142 4.06 -10.38 -13.86
CA TRP A 142 3.12 -10.68 -12.78
C TRP A 142 3.58 -11.89 -11.98
N ALA A 143 3.04 -12.01 -10.76
CA ALA A 143 3.22 -13.16 -9.89
C ALA A 143 1.89 -13.51 -9.24
N TYR A 144 1.65 -14.80 -9.03
CA TYR A 144 0.52 -15.29 -8.25
C TYR A 144 0.95 -15.53 -6.81
N VAL A 145 0.22 -14.96 -5.85
CA VAL A 145 0.46 -15.16 -4.43
C VAL A 145 -0.76 -15.88 -3.84
N PRO A 146 -0.60 -17.12 -3.34
CA PRO A 146 -1.69 -17.82 -2.66
C PRO A 146 -2.20 -17.02 -1.46
N TYR A 147 -3.46 -17.24 -1.08
CA TYR A 147 -4.07 -16.51 0.01
C TYR A 147 -3.22 -16.59 1.29
N ARG A 148 -2.91 -15.41 1.83
CA ARG A 148 -2.28 -15.21 3.13
C ARG A 148 -3.04 -14.12 3.86
N ARG A 149 -3.08 -14.21 5.19
CA ARG A 149 -3.70 -13.17 6.02
C ARG A 149 -3.04 -11.81 5.72
N PRO A 150 -3.82 -10.72 5.51
CA PRO A 150 -3.27 -9.38 5.38
C PRO A 150 -2.35 -9.00 6.54
N GLY A 151 -1.31 -8.20 6.24
CA GLY A 151 -0.23 -7.85 7.19
C GLY A 151 1.08 -8.58 6.86
N LEU A 152 1.88 -8.87 7.89
CA LEU A 152 3.19 -9.51 7.76
C LEU A 152 3.17 -10.85 7.01
N PRO A 153 2.20 -11.77 7.21
CA PRO A 153 2.19 -13.04 6.49
C PRO A 153 2.09 -12.86 4.97
N LEU A 154 1.24 -11.93 4.52
CA LEU A 154 1.13 -11.57 3.10
C LEU A 154 2.40 -10.86 2.60
N ALA A 155 2.96 -9.93 3.38
CA ALA A 155 4.19 -9.23 3.02
C ALA A 155 5.34 -10.20 2.76
N GLN A 156 5.50 -11.24 3.58
CA GLN A 156 6.48 -12.33 3.39
C GLN A 156 6.16 -13.24 2.21
N GLY A 157 4.92 -13.30 1.73
CA GLY A 157 4.55 -14.05 0.53
C GLY A 157 4.80 -13.29 -0.77
N ILE A 158 5.00 -11.96 -0.69
CA ILE A 158 5.25 -11.07 -1.81
C ILE A 158 6.75 -10.77 -1.99
N ALA A 159 7.48 -10.62 -0.88
CA ALA A 159 8.93 -10.39 -0.85
C ALA A 159 9.72 -11.63 -1.25
#